data_AF-A0A4Q5R7H0-F1
#
_entry.id   AF-A0A4Q5R7H0-F1
#
_cell.length_a   1.000
_cell.length_b   1.000
_cell.length_c   1.000
_cell.angle_alpha   90.00
_cell.angle_beta   90.00
_cell.angle_gamma   90.00
#
_symmetry.space_group_name_H-M   'P 1'
#
loop_
_entity.id
_entity.type
_entity.pdbx_description
1 polymer ?
#
loop_
_entity_poly.entity_id
_entity_poly.type
_entity_poly.pdbx_seq_one_letter_code
_entity_poly.pdbx_strand_id
1 'polypeptide(L)'
;MKTLFRLLLTLCLGCLALSPARAQAVANGGFETWAARNGVDAPTGWLTTDDVVLSAFGLPLPTGSFTKTTDAHSGTYALRLETKSTLLGALPGAVGGGTKVGPNIALPGGLPFTGRPAMLQFYYKLSGPQPPVAANGAFVQMLLTRTVGGVVQPLASAQQYLTTLTNNYVLVQVPLLYLSSATPDSVRLAFSSGAIPS
;
A
#
# COMPACT_ATOMS: atom_id res chain seq x y z
N MET A 1 -29.25 41.35 39.35
CA MET A 1 -27.99 40.56 39.36
C MET A 1 -28.18 39.04 39.15
N LYS A 2 -29.24 38.56 38.47
CA LYS A 2 -29.46 37.11 38.22
C LYS A 2 -29.63 36.74 36.75
N THR A 3 -29.67 37.72 35.85
CA THR A 3 -29.86 37.53 34.40
C THR A 3 -28.56 37.64 33.60
N LEU A 4 -27.49 38.22 34.15
CA LEU A 4 -26.18 38.28 33.48
C LEU A 4 -25.37 36.99 33.58
N PHE A 5 -25.66 36.10 34.54
CA PHE A 5 -24.88 34.87 34.73
C PHE A 5 -25.31 33.72 33.81
N ARG A 6 -26.51 33.80 33.22
CA ARG A 6 -27.00 32.77 32.28
C ARG A 6 -26.53 32.99 30.84
N LEU A 7 -26.04 34.19 30.51
CA LEU A 7 -25.54 34.50 29.16
C LEU A 7 -24.08 34.09 28.95
N LEU A 8 -23.33 33.79 30.03
CA LEU A 8 -21.93 33.35 29.94
C LEU A 8 -21.74 31.84 29.79
N LEU A 9 -22.78 31.02 29.98
CA LEU A 9 -22.66 29.55 29.89
C LEU A 9 -23.07 28.98 28.52
N THR A 10 -23.53 29.82 27.59
CA THR A 10 -24.00 29.38 26.25
C THR A 10 -23.06 29.76 25.11
N LEU A 11 -21.88 30.32 25.39
CA LEU A 11 -20.89 30.73 24.38
C LEU A 11 -19.54 30.01 24.50
N CYS A 12 -19.54 28.78 25.04
CA CYS A 12 -18.35 27.91 25.07
C CYS A 12 -18.57 26.56 24.36
N LEU A 13 -19.63 26.43 23.54
CA LEU A 13 -19.86 25.27 22.67
C LEU A 13 -19.61 25.59 21.18
N GLY A 14 -18.90 26.67 20.88
CA GLY A 14 -18.54 27.06 19.52
C GLY A 14 -17.16 26.54 19.16
N CYS A 15 -17.12 25.60 18.21
CA CYS A 15 -15.94 25.21 17.43
C CYS A 15 -14.92 24.29 18.13
N LEU A 16 -15.33 23.05 18.39
CA LEU A 16 -14.44 21.92 18.07
C LEU A 16 -14.22 21.96 16.55
N ALA A 17 -13.19 22.68 16.12
CA ALA A 17 -12.72 22.58 14.74
C ALA A 17 -12.25 21.14 14.55
N LEU A 18 -13.08 20.30 13.92
CA LEU A 18 -12.61 19.05 13.34
C LEU A 18 -11.60 19.46 12.26
N SER A 19 -10.32 19.43 12.61
CA SER A 19 -9.25 19.49 11.61
C SER A 19 -9.57 18.40 10.58
N PRO A 20 -9.71 18.74 9.28
CA PRO A 20 -9.93 17.71 8.28
C PRO A 20 -8.75 16.75 8.37
N ALA A 21 -9.04 15.48 8.65
CA ALA A 21 -8.02 14.45 8.64
C ALA A 21 -7.41 14.43 7.23
N ARG A 22 -6.20 14.98 7.09
CA ARG A 22 -5.48 14.92 5.83
C ARG A 22 -4.99 13.49 5.65
N ALA A 23 -5.52 12.81 4.64
CA ALA A 23 -4.98 11.53 4.22
C ALA A 23 -3.48 11.70 3.94
N GLN A 24 -2.67 10.87 4.59
CA GLN A 24 -1.22 10.89 4.40
C GLN A 24 -0.91 10.02 3.19
N ALA A 25 -0.58 10.68 2.08
CA ALA A 25 -0.27 9.99 0.83
C ALA A 25 1.18 9.50 0.83
N VAL A 26 1.39 8.28 0.33
CA VAL A 26 2.71 7.82 -0.09
C VAL A 26 3.08 8.50 -1.43
N ALA A 27 4.36 8.79 -1.62
CA ALA A 27 4.84 9.34 -2.89
C ALA A 27 4.48 8.42 -4.06
N ASN A 28 4.02 9.01 -5.17
CA ASN A 28 3.53 8.28 -6.35
C ASN A 28 2.47 7.19 -6.04
N GLY A 29 1.62 7.41 -5.03
CA GLY A 29 0.53 6.48 -4.68
C GLY A 29 -0.57 6.34 -5.73
N GLY A 30 -0.64 7.27 -6.69
CA GLY A 30 -1.51 7.18 -7.86
C GLY A 30 -0.89 6.44 -9.05
N PHE A 31 0.39 6.06 -8.99
CA PHE A 31 1.11 5.40 -10.09
C PHE A 31 1.15 6.19 -11.41
N GLU A 32 1.36 7.50 -11.32
CA GLU A 32 1.41 8.40 -12.48
C GLU A 32 2.82 8.54 -13.06
N THR A 33 3.85 8.29 -12.26
CA THR A 33 5.25 8.47 -12.69
C THR A 33 5.96 7.13 -12.83
N TRP A 34 6.57 6.93 -14.00
CA TRP A 34 7.23 5.70 -14.43
C TRP A 34 8.60 6.04 -15.04
N ALA A 35 9.57 5.14 -14.88
CA ALA A 35 10.90 5.28 -15.47
C ALA A 35 11.42 3.92 -15.96
N ALA A 36 12.28 3.95 -16.98
CA ALA A 36 12.95 2.75 -17.46
C ALA A 36 13.85 2.17 -16.37
N ARG A 37 13.60 0.91 -15.99
CA ARG A 37 14.35 0.14 -15.00
C ARG A 37 14.38 -1.32 -15.43
N ASN A 38 15.57 -1.93 -15.49
CA ASN A 38 15.75 -3.33 -15.93
C ASN A 38 15.16 -3.63 -17.32
N GLY A 39 15.20 -2.65 -18.24
CA GLY A 39 14.71 -2.81 -19.61
C GLY A 39 13.19 -2.66 -19.79
N VAL A 40 12.45 -2.30 -18.74
CA VAL A 40 11.00 -2.04 -18.80
C VAL A 40 10.62 -0.76 -18.05
N ASP A 41 9.47 -0.18 -18.36
CA ASP A 41 8.92 0.92 -17.58
C ASP A 41 8.42 0.40 -16.23
N ALA A 42 8.90 1.00 -15.13
CA ALA A 42 8.49 0.64 -13.78
C ALA A 42 8.07 1.87 -12.95
N PRO A 43 7.14 1.72 -11.99
CA PRO A 43 6.63 2.85 -11.21
C PRO A 43 7.71 3.41 -10.29
N THR A 44 7.92 4.73 -10.33
CA THR A 44 8.98 5.34 -9.52
C THR A 44 8.62 5.30 -8.03
N GLY A 45 9.60 5.07 -7.16
CA GLY A 45 9.38 4.96 -5.71
C GLY A 45 8.78 3.62 -5.25
N TRP A 46 8.61 2.66 -6.15
CA TRP A 46 8.09 1.33 -5.87
C TRP A 46 9.03 0.24 -6.40
N LEU A 47 9.27 -0.78 -5.58
CA LEU A 47 9.86 -2.05 -6.00
C LEU A 47 8.79 -2.88 -6.71
N THR A 48 9.18 -3.68 -7.69
CA THR A 48 8.32 -4.62 -8.42
C THR A 48 8.81 -6.05 -8.24
N THR A 49 8.01 -7.03 -8.70
CA THR A 49 8.44 -8.43 -8.82
C THR A 49 9.78 -8.57 -9.53
N ASP A 50 10.03 -7.80 -10.60
CA ASP A 50 11.31 -7.87 -11.34
C ASP A 50 12.51 -7.43 -10.49
N ASP A 51 12.35 -6.46 -9.58
CA ASP A 51 13.42 -6.07 -8.66
C ASP A 51 13.72 -7.18 -7.64
N VAL A 52 12.68 -7.88 -7.16
CA VAL A 52 12.83 -9.02 -6.25
C VAL A 52 13.51 -10.19 -6.96
N VAL A 53 13.11 -10.49 -8.19
CA VAL A 53 13.74 -11.52 -9.02
C VAL A 53 15.20 -11.17 -9.29
N LEU A 54 15.51 -9.92 -9.66
CA LEU A 54 16.89 -9.46 -9.83
C LEU A 54 17.69 -9.62 -8.53
N SER A 55 17.12 -9.24 -7.38
CA SER A 55 17.78 -9.38 -6.09
C SER A 55 18.01 -10.84 -5.68
N ALA A 56 17.10 -11.75 -6.02
CA ALA A 56 17.17 -13.15 -5.64
C ALA A 56 18.07 -13.98 -6.55
N PHE A 57 18.06 -13.70 -7.86
CA PHE A 57 18.76 -14.51 -8.87
C PHE A 57 19.96 -13.80 -9.52
N GLY A 58 20.16 -12.52 -9.24
CA GLY A 58 21.27 -11.73 -9.79
C GLY A 58 21.15 -11.40 -11.27
N LEU A 59 20.01 -11.71 -11.90
CA LEU A 59 19.77 -11.51 -13.33
C LEU A 59 18.45 -10.77 -13.56
N PRO A 60 18.43 -9.73 -14.42
CA PRO A 60 17.19 -9.04 -14.74
C PRO A 60 16.31 -9.95 -15.61
N LEU A 61 15.08 -10.18 -15.14
CA LEU A 61 14.07 -10.94 -15.87
C LEU A 61 12.81 -10.08 -15.98
N PRO A 62 12.51 -9.52 -17.16
CA PRO A 62 11.27 -8.81 -17.41
C PRO A 62 10.09 -9.78 -17.34
N THR A 63 9.38 -9.85 -16.21
CA THR A 63 8.33 -10.85 -16.01
C THR A 63 7.02 -10.49 -16.72
N GLY A 64 6.82 -9.20 -17.01
CA GLY A 64 5.55 -8.66 -17.50
C GLY A 64 4.41 -8.76 -16.48
N SER A 65 4.72 -9.00 -15.20
CA SER A 65 3.76 -9.17 -14.11
C SER A 65 3.19 -7.84 -13.59
N PHE A 66 3.74 -6.71 -14.03
CA PHE A 66 3.22 -5.38 -13.77
C PHE A 66 3.26 -4.53 -15.05
N THR A 67 2.24 -3.68 -15.23
CA THR A 67 2.18 -2.71 -16.34
C THR A 67 1.44 -1.44 -15.90
N LYS A 68 1.67 -0.33 -16.61
CA LYS A 68 0.81 0.86 -16.52
C LYS A 68 -0.38 0.71 -17.46
N THR A 69 -1.56 1.14 -17.03
CA THR A 69 -2.78 1.16 -17.82
C THR A 69 -3.45 2.52 -17.78
N THR A 70 -4.15 2.92 -18.84
CA THR A 70 -4.96 4.16 -18.87
C THR A 70 -6.39 3.96 -18.36
N ASP A 71 -6.81 2.71 -18.13
CA ASP A 71 -8.03 2.43 -17.35
C ASP A 71 -7.74 2.72 -15.88
N ALA A 72 -7.94 3.97 -15.46
CA ALA A 72 -7.59 4.50 -14.16
C ALA A 72 -8.80 5.10 -13.43
N HIS A 73 -8.83 4.99 -12.10
CA HIS A 73 -9.85 5.65 -11.28
C HIS A 73 -9.69 7.18 -11.28
N SER A 74 -8.44 7.64 -11.26
CA SER A 74 -8.07 9.05 -11.20
C SER A 74 -6.73 9.22 -11.90
N GLY A 75 -6.49 10.41 -12.47
CA GLY A 75 -5.24 10.69 -13.18
C GLY A 75 -5.21 10.03 -14.57
N THR A 76 -4.00 9.77 -15.08
CA THR A 76 -3.80 9.21 -16.42
C THR A 76 -3.53 7.72 -16.37
N TYR A 77 -2.87 7.24 -15.30
CA TYR A 77 -2.39 5.88 -15.22
C TYR A 77 -2.85 5.18 -13.93
N ALA A 78 -2.97 3.87 -14.01
CA ALA A 78 -3.05 2.98 -12.86
C ALA A 78 -2.04 1.83 -13.01
N LEU A 79 -1.69 1.21 -11.90
CA LEU A 79 -0.90 -0.01 -11.87
C LEU A 79 -1.79 -1.22 -12.13
N ARG A 80 -1.44 -2.05 -13.12
CA ARG A 80 -2.01 -3.37 -13.33
C ARG A 80 -1.02 -4.42 -12.87
N LEU A 81 -1.44 -5.28 -11.94
CA LEU A 81 -0.68 -6.44 -11.47
C LEU A 81 -1.32 -7.73 -11.98
N GLU A 82 -0.49 -8.64 -12.47
CA GLU A 82 -0.93 -9.90 -13.05
C GLU A 82 -0.01 -11.03 -12.62
N THR A 83 -0.60 -12.15 -12.21
CA THR A 83 0.13 -13.39 -12.02
C THR A 83 0.47 -13.96 -13.40
N LYS A 84 1.77 -14.15 -13.69
CA LYS A 84 2.25 -14.68 -14.97
C LYS A 84 2.78 -16.09 -14.79
N SER A 85 2.54 -16.95 -15.77
CA SER A 85 3.24 -18.23 -15.86
C SER A 85 4.63 -17.98 -16.47
N THR A 86 5.67 -18.35 -15.73
CA THR A 86 7.07 -18.17 -16.13
C THR A 86 7.82 -19.50 -16.05
N LEU A 87 9.10 -19.51 -16.46
CA LEU A 87 10.00 -20.64 -16.23
C LEU A 87 10.21 -20.95 -14.74
N LEU A 88 9.93 -20.00 -13.85
CA LEU A 88 9.99 -20.16 -12.38
C LEU A 88 8.64 -20.63 -11.79
N GLY A 89 7.66 -20.95 -12.63
CA GLY A 89 6.29 -21.25 -12.24
C GLY A 89 5.38 -20.02 -12.26
N ALA A 90 4.24 -20.13 -11.60
CA ALA A 90 3.29 -19.03 -11.45
C ALA A 90 3.88 -17.95 -10.55
N LEU A 91 4.12 -16.77 -11.11
CA LEU A 91 4.77 -15.65 -10.45
C LEU A 91 3.78 -14.49 -10.30
N PRO A 92 3.38 -14.12 -9.07
CA PRO A 92 2.52 -12.97 -8.83
C PRO A 92 3.18 -11.66 -9.26
N GLY A 93 2.38 -10.75 -9.81
CA GLY A 93 2.74 -9.36 -9.95
C GLY A 93 2.59 -8.66 -8.61
N ALA A 94 3.66 -8.03 -8.14
CA ALA A 94 3.67 -7.32 -6.87
C ALA A 94 4.40 -5.99 -6.99
N VAL A 95 3.99 -5.04 -6.14
CA VAL A 95 4.77 -3.84 -5.83
C VAL A 95 4.92 -3.66 -4.33
N GLY A 96 6.06 -3.08 -3.92
CA GLY A 96 6.35 -2.70 -2.53
C GLY A 96 6.91 -1.28 -2.46
N GLY A 97 6.47 -0.47 -1.50
CA GLY A 97 6.91 0.92 -1.36
C GLY A 97 8.40 1.02 -0.99
N GLY A 98 9.17 1.77 -1.79
CA GLY A 98 10.61 1.98 -1.60
C GLY A 98 11.43 1.69 -2.85
N THR A 99 12.75 1.76 -2.70
CA THR A 99 13.71 1.59 -3.81
C THR A 99 14.82 0.58 -3.52
N LYS A 100 14.82 -0.05 -2.34
CA LYS A 100 15.82 -1.05 -1.95
C LYS A 100 15.14 -2.31 -1.46
N VAL A 101 15.43 -3.43 -2.11
CA VAL A 101 15.00 -4.75 -1.63
C VAL A 101 15.74 -5.02 -0.32
N GLY A 102 14.97 -5.19 0.76
CA GLY A 102 15.50 -5.56 2.07
C GLY A 102 15.61 -7.09 2.20
N PRO A 103 16.10 -7.61 3.34
CA PRO A 103 16.18 -9.06 3.57
C PRO A 103 14.80 -9.74 3.60
N ASN A 104 13.74 -8.98 3.90
CA ASN A 104 12.36 -9.47 3.79
C ASN A 104 11.81 -9.12 2.41
N ILE A 105 11.76 -10.13 1.53
CA ILE A 105 11.25 -10.01 0.16
C ILE A 105 9.72 -9.97 0.07
N ALA A 106 9.00 -10.42 1.11
CA ALA A 106 7.53 -10.45 1.13
C ALA A 106 6.95 -9.05 1.41
N LEU A 107 7.70 -8.21 2.13
CA LEU A 107 7.35 -6.80 2.37
C LEU A 107 8.58 -5.92 2.14
N PRO A 108 9.08 -5.87 0.88
CA PRO A 108 10.35 -5.26 0.55
C PRO A 108 10.24 -3.73 0.63
N GLY A 109 11.36 -3.07 0.93
CA GLY A 109 11.43 -1.62 1.03
C GLY A 109 11.12 -1.06 2.41
N GLY A 110 10.40 0.06 2.43
CA GLY A 110 10.21 0.97 3.57
C GLY A 110 10.36 2.42 3.15
N LEU A 111 9.35 3.24 3.45
CA LEU A 111 9.31 4.67 3.14
C LEU A 111 9.30 5.48 4.44
N PRO A 112 10.00 6.62 4.53
CA PRO A 112 9.85 7.55 5.65
C PRO A 112 8.39 7.96 5.82
N PHE A 113 7.84 7.76 7.02
CA PHE A 113 6.43 8.01 7.29
C PHE A 113 6.19 8.22 8.78
N THR A 114 5.71 9.41 9.15
CA THR A 114 5.42 9.76 10.55
C THR A 114 3.93 9.70 10.89
N GLY A 115 3.14 9.24 9.93
CA GLY A 115 1.70 9.22 10.02
C GLY A 115 1.12 8.13 10.89
N ARG A 116 -0.08 8.39 11.42
CA ARG A 116 -0.87 7.43 12.19
C ARG A 116 -2.30 7.35 11.63
N PRO A 117 -2.47 6.91 10.37
CA PRO A 117 -3.78 6.78 9.78
C PRO A 117 -4.63 5.74 10.51
N ALA A 118 -5.94 5.97 10.61
CA ALA A 118 -6.87 4.98 11.15
C ALA A 118 -7.13 3.83 10.17
N MET A 119 -6.99 4.10 8.86
CA MET A 119 -7.28 3.15 7.79
C MET A 119 -6.34 3.34 6.60
N LEU A 120 -6.06 2.24 5.89
CA LEU A 120 -5.52 2.25 4.54
C LEU A 120 -6.68 2.35 3.55
N GLN A 121 -6.58 3.27 2.58
CA GLN A 121 -7.59 3.45 1.55
C GLN A 121 -6.96 3.35 0.16
N PHE A 122 -7.61 2.62 -0.73
CA PHE A 122 -7.21 2.49 -2.13
C PHE A 122 -8.40 2.06 -2.99
N TYR A 123 -8.30 2.31 -4.28
CA TYR A 123 -9.26 1.83 -5.28
C TYR A 123 -8.68 0.62 -6.00
N TYR A 124 -9.52 -0.37 -6.31
CA TYR A 124 -9.09 -1.52 -7.11
C TYR A 124 -10.17 -1.98 -8.09
N LYS A 125 -9.71 -2.67 -9.13
CA LYS A 125 -10.48 -3.62 -9.93
C LYS A 125 -9.85 -5.01 -9.76
N LEU A 126 -10.67 -6.04 -9.86
CA LEU A 126 -10.18 -7.42 -9.82
C LEU A 126 -10.96 -8.25 -10.83
N SER A 127 -10.22 -8.95 -11.68
CA SER A 127 -10.76 -9.77 -12.76
C SER A 127 -9.90 -11.02 -12.95
N GLY A 128 -10.43 -11.99 -13.70
CA GLY A 128 -9.72 -13.22 -14.03
C GLY A 128 -9.88 -14.33 -12.98
N PRO A 129 -9.29 -15.51 -13.23
CA PRO A 129 -9.42 -16.67 -12.37
C PRO A 129 -8.90 -16.39 -10.95
N GLN A 130 -9.66 -16.80 -9.93
CA GLN A 130 -9.26 -16.71 -8.53
C GLN A 130 -8.80 -18.07 -8.03
N PRO A 131 -7.78 -18.12 -7.14
CA PRO A 131 -7.35 -19.38 -6.56
C PRO A 131 -8.45 -19.97 -5.65
N PRO A 132 -8.52 -21.30 -5.49
CA PRO A 132 -9.50 -21.95 -4.61
C PRO A 132 -9.38 -21.50 -3.13
N VAL A 133 -8.16 -21.18 -2.71
CA VAL A 133 -7.85 -20.65 -1.38
C VAL A 133 -7.65 -19.14 -1.49
N ALA A 134 -8.55 -18.36 -0.89
CA ALA A 134 -8.54 -16.90 -0.96
C ALA A 134 -7.21 -16.27 -0.47
N ALA A 135 -6.55 -16.90 0.51
CA ALA A 135 -5.26 -16.45 1.03
C ALA A 135 -4.11 -16.50 0.00
N ASN A 136 -4.31 -17.21 -1.12
CA ASN A 136 -3.37 -17.26 -2.24
C ASN A 136 -3.68 -16.20 -3.30
N GLY A 137 -4.80 -15.49 -3.17
CA GLY A 137 -5.28 -14.50 -4.14
C GLY A 137 -4.63 -13.12 -3.98
N ALA A 138 -5.17 -12.16 -4.71
CA ALA A 138 -4.70 -10.78 -4.64
C ALA A 138 -4.83 -10.23 -3.22
N PHE A 139 -3.85 -9.44 -2.78
CA PHE A 139 -3.86 -8.87 -1.44
C PHE A 139 -3.17 -7.51 -1.39
N VAL A 140 -3.47 -6.80 -0.30
CA VAL A 140 -2.73 -5.62 0.15
C VAL A 140 -2.23 -5.87 1.57
N GLN A 141 -1.04 -5.36 1.86
CA GLN A 141 -0.49 -5.37 3.21
C GLN A 141 0.20 -4.05 3.51
N MET A 142 -0.01 -3.55 4.73
CA MET A 142 0.69 -2.40 5.25
C MET A 142 1.18 -2.65 6.67
N LEU A 143 2.37 -2.14 6.98
CA LEU A 143 2.98 -2.17 8.30
C LEU A 143 3.56 -0.79 8.63
N LEU A 144 3.11 -0.19 9.72
CA LEU A 144 3.75 0.98 10.32
C LEU A 144 4.83 0.50 11.28
N THR A 145 6.03 1.07 11.16
CA THR A 145 7.19 0.67 11.95
C THR A 145 7.89 1.86 12.59
N ARG A 146 8.65 1.55 13.64
CA ARG A 146 9.64 2.45 14.23
C ARG A 146 10.94 1.71 14.45
N THR A 147 12.07 2.35 14.18
CA THR A 147 13.40 1.80 14.42
C THR A 147 13.99 2.40 15.69
N VAL A 148 14.34 1.56 16.66
CA VAL A 148 14.98 1.98 17.92
C VAL A 148 16.24 1.16 18.11
N GLY A 149 17.40 1.81 18.22
CA GLY A 149 18.68 1.11 18.37
C GLY A 149 19.01 0.15 17.22
N GLY A 150 18.58 0.47 15.99
CA GLY A 150 18.75 -0.39 14.80
C GLY A 150 17.73 -1.54 14.69
N VAL A 151 16.83 -1.69 15.66
CA VAL A 151 15.79 -2.74 15.65
C VAL A 151 14.47 -2.18 15.16
N VAL A 152 13.90 -2.80 14.13
CA VAL A 152 12.58 -2.45 13.60
C VAL A 152 11.49 -3.02 14.50
N GLN A 153 10.61 -2.16 14.99
CA GLN A 153 9.47 -2.49 15.83
C GLN A 153 8.16 -2.27 15.06
N PRO A 154 7.27 -3.27 14.96
CA PRO A 154 5.95 -3.10 14.38
C PRO A 154 5.04 -2.29 15.32
N LEU A 155 4.32 -1.32 14.77
CA LEU A 155 3.42 -0.45 15.52
C LEU A 155 1.96 -0.66 15.16
N ALA A 156 1.68 -0.91 13.88
CA ALA A 156 0.35 -1.21 13.39
C ALA A 156 0.42 -1.97 12.07
N SER A 157 -0.60 -2.78 11.79
CA SER A 157 -0.72 -3.49 10.51
C SER A 157 -2.13 -3.39 9.93
N ALA A 158 -2.20 -3.54 8.61
CA ALA A 158 -3.44 -3.75 7.86
C ALA A 158 -3.17 -4.79 6.79
N GLN A 159 -4.08 -5.75 6.61
CA GLN A 159 -3.99 -6.77 5.57
C GLN A 159 -5.39 -7.10 5.07
N GLN A 160 -5.54 -7.22 3.76
CA GLN A 160 -6.80 -7.58 3.14
C GLN A 160 -6.55 -8.44 1.89
N TYR A 161 -7.21 -9.59 1.82
CA TYR A 161 -7.33 -10.37 0.58
C TYR A 161 -8.49 -9.81 -0.26
N LEU A 162 -8.23 -9.60 -1.54
CA LEU A 162 -9.20 -9.08 -2.50
C LEU A 162 -9.84 -10.27 -3.21
N THR A 163 -11.12 -10.54 -2.91
CA THR A 163 -11.86 -11.69 -3.42
C THR A 163 -13.07 -11.30 -4.28
N THR A 164 -13.48 -10.03 -4.23
CA THR A 164 -14.64 -9.55 -4.97
C THR A 164 -14.22 -9.12 -6.38
N LEU A 165 -14.71 -9.83 -7.38
CA LEU A 165 -14.51 -9.47 -8.77
C LEU A 165 -15.32 -8.20 -9.10
N THR A 166 -14.68 -7.24 -9.77
CA THR A 166 -15.30 -5.97 -10.13
C THR A 166 -14.66 -5.38 -11.37
N ASN A 167 -15.51 -4.97 -12.32
CA ASN A 167 -15.11 -4.28 -13.54
C ASN A 167 -15.04 -2.74 -13.36
N ASN A 168 -15.52 -2.24 -12.23
CA ASN A 168 -15.47 -0.83 -11.84
C ASN A 168 -14.52 -0.65 -10.65
N TYR A 169 -13.82 0.49 -10.59
CA TYR A 169 -13.00 0.80 -9.44
C TYR A 169 -13.87 0.96 -8.19
N VAL A 170 -13.56 0.18 -7.15
CA VAL A 170 -14.26 0.25 -5.87
C VAL A 170 -13.28 0.66 -4.78
N LEU A 171 -13.75 1.51 -3.86
CA LEU A 171 -12.98 1.93 -2.69
C LEU A 171 -12.91 0.78 -1.68
N VAL A 172 -11.70 0.48 -1.20
CA VAL A 172 -11.46 -0.37 -0.04
C VAL A 172 -10.92 0.48 1.10
N GLN A 173 -11.42 0.22 2.30
CA GLN A 173 -10.93 0.82 3.54
C GLN A 173 -10.55 -0.31 4.48
N VAL A 174 -9.26 -0.44 4.80
CA VAL A 174 -8.74 -1.46 5.71
C VAL A 174 -8.34 -0.77 7.01
N PRO A 175 -9.05 -1.00 8.13
CA PRO A 175 -8.65 -0.47 9.44
C PRO A 175 -7.26 -0.98 9.83
N LEU A 176 -6.45 -0.12 10.44
CA LEU A 176 -5.17 -0.54 11.00
C LEU A 176 -5.38 -1.06 12.42
N LEU A 177 -4.80 -2.22 12.71
CA LEU A 177 -4.68 -2.75 14.06
C LEU A 177 -3.42 -2.18 14.71
N TYR A 178 -3.57 -1.25 15.67
CA TYR A 178 -2.47 -0.68 16.41
C TYR A 178 -2.08 -1.55 17.61
N LEU A 179 -0.79 -1.85 17.71
CA LEU A 179 -0.18 -2.56 18.84
C LEU A 179 0.55 -1.59 19.80
N SER A 180 0.82 -0.36 19.35
CA SER A 180 1.58 0.64 20.10
C SER A 180 1.11 2.07 19.81
N SER A 181 1.22 2.94 20.81
CA SER A 181 0.97 4.39 20.70
C SER A 181 2.16 5.18 20.15
N ALA A 182 3.34 4.58 20.04
CA ALA A 182 4.56 5.26 19.60
C ALA A 182 4.45 5.75 18.15
N THR A 183 4.91 6.97 17.86
CA THR A 183 4.90 7.52 16.48
C THR A 183 5.77 6.67 15.53
N PRO A 184 5.25 6.29 14.35
CA PRO A 184 6.04 5.62 13.31
C PRO A 184 7.15 6.53 12.77
N ASP A 185 8.20 5.92 12.25
CA ASP A 185 9.18 6.59 11.40
C ASP A 185 9.14 6.09 9.95
N SER A 186 8.46 4.96 9.74
CA SER A 186 8.43 4.29 8.44
C SER A 186 7.11 3.54 8.21
N VAL A 187 6.77 3.39 6.93
CA VAL A 187 5.69 2.54 6.45
C VAL A 187 6.25 1.56 5.42
N ARG A 188 5.75 0.33 5.48
CA ARG A 188 5.89 -0.66 4.42
C ARG A 188 4.51 -0.93 3.86
N LEU A 189 4.38 -0.90 2.54
CA LEU A 189 3.10 -1.08 1.84
C LEU A 189 3.35 -1.95 0.62
N ALA A 190 2.55 -2.99 0.42
CA ALA A 190 2.62 -3.86 -0.74
C ALA A 190 1.25 -4.19 -1.28
N PHE A 191 1.19 -4.35 -2.60
CA PHE A 191 0.06 -4.88 -3.35
C PHE A 191 0.54 -6.05 -4.19
N SER A 192 -0.25 -7.12 -4.27
CA SER A 192 0.08 -8.29 -5.07
C SER A 192 -1.16 -8.89 -5.74
N SER A 193 -0.99 -9.48 -6.93
CA SER A 193 -2.01 -10.27 -7.62
C SER A 193 -2.18 -11.68 -7.05
N GLY A 194 -1.31 -12.11 -6.14
CA GLY A 194 -1.31 -13.44 -5.54
C GLY A 194 -0.28 -13.60 -4.43
N ALA A 195 -0.37 -14.65 -3.63
CA ALA A 195 0.68 -14.99 -2.67
C ALA A 195 1.95 -15.44 -3.39
N ILE A 196 3.11 -14.92 -2.97
CA ILE A 196 4.39 -15.53 -3.29
C ILE A 196 4.49 -16.78 -2.39
N PRO A 197 4.68 -17.98 -2.94
CA PRO A 197 4.88 -19.18 -2.12
C PRO A 197 6.06 -18.94 -1.17
N SER A 198 5.83 -19.12 0.13
CA SER A 198 6.86 -19.07 1.18
C SER A 198 7.85 -20.21 1.07
#